data_AF-A0A381VYS1-F1
#
_entry.id   AF-A0A381VYS1-F1
#
_cell.length_a   1.000
_cell.length_b   1.000
_cell.length_c   1.000
_cell.angle_alpha   90.00
_cell.angle_beta   90.00
_cell.angle_gamma   90.00
#
_symmetry.space_group_name_H-M   'P 1'
#
loop_
_entity.id
_entity.type
_entity.pdbx_description
1 polymer ?
#
loop_
_entity_poly.entity_id
_entity_poly.type
_entity_poly.pdbx_seq_one_letter_code
_entity_poly.pdbx_strand_id
1 'polypeptide(L)'
;MIRLGSTLLIIMILNGCASHPRVATKRMEVGEVEYGYAFSIENIFPYLWYRKGISDRSDIGLRVGLPIYGSGLDYSRLLYEKENKWDMLNIGWSLNPNSNYDVTYYKFKHGKNKKNQQNPSSTWMGIRFMYIPNGISDKTSSRIGLLFGRNSGKKISFELGYYH
;
A
#
# COMPACT_ATOMS: atom_id res chain seq x y z
N MET A 1 -14.34 7.91 -32.25
CA MET A 1 -14.14 6.93 -31.15
C MET A 1 -12.73 6.96 -30.54
N ILE A 2 -11.66 7.12 -31.33
CA ILE A 2 -10.27 7.19 -30.82
C ILE A 2 -10.03 8.37 -29.86
N ARG A 3 -10.64 9.54 -30.12
CA ARG A 3 -10.46 10.74 -29.27
C ARG A 3 -11.06 10.63 -27.87
N LEU A 4 -12.16 9.91 -27.69
CA LEU A 4 -12.78 9.72 -26.36
C LEU A 4 -11.93 8.78 -25.49
N GLY A 5 -11.37 7.73 -26.08
CA GLY A 5 -10.49 6.80 -25.37
C GLY A 5 -9.23 7.49 -24.86
N SER A 6 -8.62 8.36 -25.68
CA SER A 6 -7.44 9.13 -25.27
C SER A 6 -7.74 10.15 -24.18
N THR A 7 -8.87 10.87 -24.21
CA THR A 7 -9.23 11.81 -23.12
C THR A 7 -9.59 11.09 -21.84
N LEU A 8 -10.30 9.96 -21.90
CA LEU A 8 -10.59 9.15 -20.71
C LEU A 8 -9.30 8.62 -20.07
N LEU A 9 -8.37 8.15 -20.89
CA LEU A 9 -7.05 7.68 -20.45
C LEU A 9 -6.25 8.82 -19.79
N ILE A 10 -6.24 10.02 -20.38
CA ILE A 10 -5.57 11.20 -19.80
C ILE A 10 -6.22 11.61 -18.47
N ILE A 11 -7.55 11.60 -18.38
CA ILE A 11 -8.28 11.91 -17.13
C ILE A 11 -7.97 10.87 -16.05
N MET A 12 -7.93 9.58 -16.39
CA MET A 12 -7.55 8.53 -15.44
C MET A 12 -6.09 8.64 -15.01
N ILE A 13 -5.18 8.97 -15.93
CA ILE A 13 -3.75 9.20 -15.62
C ILE A 13 -3.58 10.40 -14.67
N LEU A 14 -4.32 11.48 -14.86
CA LEU A 14 -4.22 12.70 -14.04
C LEU A 14 -4.92 12.59 -12.68
N ASN A 15 -5.89 11.70 -12.53
CA ASN A 15 -6.61 11.45 -11.27
C ASN A 15 -6.05 10.24 -10.48
N GLY A 16 -5.09 9.50 -11.02
CA GLY A 16 -4.37 8.42 -10.35
C GLY A 16 -3.47 8.95 -9.23
N CYS A 17 -4.07 9.27 -8.09
CA CYS A 17 -3.44 10.07 -7.05
C CYS A 17 -2.97 9.26 -5.83
N ALA A 18 -3.29 7.95 -5.76
CA ALA A 18 -2.97 7.13 -4.59
C ALA A 18 -2.03 5.97 -4.96
N SER A 19 -0.75 6.29 -5.17
CA SER A 19 0.32 5.30 -4.99
C SER A 19 0.35 4.90 -3.51
N HIS A 20 -0.43 3.89 -3.14
CA HIS A 20 -0.52 3.36 -1.78
C HIS A 20 0.61 2.35 -1.54
N PRO A 21 1.29 2.38 -0.38
CA PRO A 21 2.29 1.39 -0.05
C PRO A 21 1.64 0.03 0.18
N ARG A 22 2.05 -0.98 -0.59
CA ARG A 22 1.63 -2.36 -0.33
C ARG A 22 2.35 -2.87 0.91
N VAL A 23 1.60 -3.05 1.99
CA VAL A 23 2.09 -3.72 3.20
C VAL A 23 2.24 -5.23 3.00
N ALA A 24 3.31 -5.82 3.56
CA ALA A 24 3.46 -7.26 3.64
C ALA A 24 2.27 -7.88 4.40
N THR A 25 1.58 -8.80 3.73
CA THR A 25 0.44 -9.53 4.32
C THR A 25 0.87 -10.69 5.21
N LYS A 26 2.18 -10.98 5.24
CA LYS A 26 2.85 -12.02 6.01
C LYS A 26 3.93 -11.38 6.87
N ARG A 27 4.22 -11.97 8.02
CA ARG A 27 5.37 -11.63 8.86
C ARG A 27 6.66 -11.92 8.09
N MET A 28 7.50 -10.90 7.96
CA MET A 28 8.83 -11.04 7.40
C MET A 28 9.82 -11.47 8.49
N GLU A 29 10.63 -12.48 8.21
CA GLU A 29 11.78 -12.83 9.03
C GLU A 29 12.92 -11.80 8.84
N VAL A 30 13.84 -11.74 9.80
CA VAL A 30 14.99 -10.83 9.72
C VAL A 30 15.83 -11.19 8.50
N GLY A 31 15.97 -10.24 7.57
CA GLY A 31 16.68 -10.45 6.32
C GLY A 31 15.84 -11.10 5.21
N GLU A 32 14.59 -11.51 5.46
CA GLU A 32 13.67 -11.93 4.40
C GLU A 32 13.44 -10.75 3.46
N VAL A 33 13.40 -11.04 2.16
CA VAL A 33 13.19 -10.06 1.11
C VAL A 33 11.99 -10.53 0.28
N GLU A 34 10.99 -9.67 0.19
CA GLU A 34 9.85 -9.88 -0.70
C GLU A 34 9.82 -8.79 -1.77
N TYR A 35 9.58 -9.19 -3.01
CA TYR A 35 9.41 -8.25 -4.11
C TYR A 35 8.32 -8.74 -5.05
N GLY A 36 7.76 -7.82 -5.81
CA GLY A 36 6.81 -8.19 -6.86
C GLY A 36 6.24 -6.97 -7.56
N TYR A 37 5.23 -7.26 -8.38
CA TYR A 37 4.47 -6.25 -9.08
C TYR A 37 3.15 -6.01 -8.35
N ALA A 38 2.77 -4.75 -8.23
CA ALA A 38 1.47 -4.35 -7.75
C ALA A 38 0.76 -3.58 -8.86
N PHE A 39 -0.49 -3.94 -9.11
CA PHE A 39 -1.35 -3.27 -10.07
C PHE A 39 -2.44 -2.52 -9.31
N SER A 40 -2.52 -1.21 -9.53
CA SER A 40 -3.62 -0.38 -9.02
C SER A 40 -4.46 0.07 -10.21
N ILE A 41 -5.78 -0.08 -10.09
CA ILE A 41 -6.74 0.39 -11.10
C ILE A 41 -6.58 1.91 -11.33
N GLU A 42 -6.18 2.64 -10.29
CA GLU A 42 -5.98 4.09 -10.35
C GLU A 42 -4.68 4.49 -11.06
N ASN A 43 -3.64 3.65 -11.03
CA ASN A 43 -2.34 4.00 -11.62
C ASN A 43 -2.17 3.53 -13.06
N ILE A 44 -3.07 2.66 -13.58
CA ILE A 44 -3.04 2.04 -14.92
C ILE A 44 -1.79 1.17 -15.19
N PHE A 45 -0.65 1.49 -14.59
CA PHE A 45 0.62 0.81 -14.73
C PHE A 45 1.00 0.04 -13.46
N PRO A 46 1.63 -1.14 -13.60
CA PRO A 46 2.20 -1.84 -12.46
C PRO A 46 3.42 -1.08 -11.92
N TYR A 47 3.59 -1.07 -10.61
CA TYR A 47 4.83 -0.62 -9.98
C TYR A 47 5.54 -1.80 -9.30
N LEU A 48 6.87 -1.71 -9.25
CA LEU A 48 7.67 -2.67 -8.52
C LEU A 48 7.75 -2.25 -7.06
N TRP A 49 7.52 -3.18 -6.17
CA TRP A 49 7.73 -2.99 -4.74
C TRP A 49 8.74 -4.03 -4.26
N TYR A 50 9.57 -3.58 -3.33
CA TYR A 50 10.63 -4.33 -2.69
C TYR A 50 10.48 -4.10 -1.20
N ARG A 51 10.57 -5.15 -0.40
CA ARG A 51 10.41 -5.07 1.06
C ARG A 51 11.44 -5.94 1.72
N LYS A 52 12.00 -5.47 2.83
CA LYS A 52 13.03 -6.18 3.59
C LYS A 52 12.70 -6.14 5.08
N GLY A 53 12.68 -7.31 5.71
CA GLY A 53 12.59 -7.44 7.15
C GLY A 53 13.88 -6.98 7.82
N ILE A 54 13.79 -6.00 8.72
CA ILE A 54 14.94 -5.47 9.48
C ILE A 54 15.00 -6.09 10.87
N SER A 55 13.84 -6.36 11.45
CA SER A 55 13.68 -6.95 12.76
C SER A 55 12.44 -7.85 12.75
N ASP A 56 12.28 -8.69 13.77
CA ASP A 56 11.10 -9.55 13.95
C ASP A 56 9.76 -8.79 14.00
N ARG A 57 9.84 -7.45 14.14
CA ARG A 57 8.70 -6.54 14.28
C ARG A 57 8.76 -5.35 13.33
N SER A 58 9.74 -5.25 12.44
CA SER A 58 9.93 -4.05 11.61
C SER A 58 10.50 -4.37 10.25
N ASP A 59 9.97 -3.68 9.25
CA ASP A 59 10.26 -3.90 7.85
C ASP A 59 10.28 -2.57 7.09
N ILE A 60 11.16 -2.48 6.09
CA ILE A 60 11.24 -1.34 5.18
C ILE A 60 10.80 -1.76 3.79
N GLY A 61 9.95 -0.94 3.19
CA GLY A 61 9.54 -1.01 1.80
C GLY A 61 10.19 0.08 0.95
N LEU A 62 10.55 -0.30 -0.27
CA LEU A 62 10.93 0.57 -1.37
C LEU A 62 9.96 0.30 -2.51
N ARG A 63 9.40 1.36 -3.07
CA ARG A 63 8.56 1.32 -4.27
C ARG A 63 9.28 2.06 -5.37
N VAL A 64 9.41 1.40 -6.51
CA VAL A 64 9.99 1.97 -7.72
C VAL A 64 8.91 1.93 -8.79
N GLY A 65 8.20 3.03 -8.89
CA GLY A 65 7.26 3.29 -9.98
C GLY A 65 7.96 4.04 -11.12
N LEU A 66 7.27 4.14 -12.26
CA LEU A 66 7.68 5.07 -13.32
C LEU A 66 7.82 6.50 -12.75
N PRO A 67 8.69 7.37 -13.31
CA PRO A 67 9.05 8.67 -12.73
C PRO A 67 7.88 9.60 -12.36
N ILE A 68 6.70 9.37 -12.96
CA ILE A 68 5.49 10.18 -12.80
C ILE A 68 4.46 9.50 -11.86
N TYR A 69 4.63 8.21 -11.51
CA TYR A 69 3.58 7.36 -10.92
C TYR A 69 3.88 6.87 -9.49
N GLY A 70 4.98 7.32 -8.90
CA GLY A 70 5.25 7.11 -7.48
C GLY A 70 6.33 6.10 -7.22
N SER A 71 7.55 6.62 -7.03
CA SER A 71 8.52 5.94 -6.18
C SER A 71 8.25 6.31 -4.73
N GLY A 72 8.69 5.51 -3.77
CA GLY A 72 8.46 5.82 -2.37
C GLY A 72 9.18 4.89 -1.43
N LEU A 73 9.27 5.30 -0.19
CA LEU A 73 9.84 4.52 0.91
C LEU A 73 8.77 4.37 1.96
N ASP A 74 8.69 3.20 2.60
CA ASP A 74 7.81 3.00 3.73
C ASP A 74 8.49 2.20 4.82
N TYR A 75 8.13 2.51 6.06
CA TYR A 75 8.57 1.81 7.26
C TYR A 75 7.35 1.27 7.97
N SER A 76 7.35 -0.04 8.23
CA SER A 76 6.29 -0.71 8.97
C SER A 76 6.81 -1.26 10.29
N ARG A 77 5.95 -1.21 11.31
CA ARG A 77 6.22 -1.77 12.62
C ARG A 77 5.00 -2.47 13.20
N LEU A 78 5.20 -3.70 13.65
CA LEU A 78 4.23 -4.46 14.43
C LEU A 78 4.07 -3.82 15.82
N LEU A 79 2.83 -3.45 16.15
CA LEU A 79 2.50 -2.81 17.43
C LEU A 79 1.89 -3.80 18.42
N TYR A 80 1.00 -4.67 17.94
CA TYR A 80 0.29 -5.62 18.78
C TYR A 80 0.09 -6.92 18.03
N GLU A 81 0.19 -8.04 18.75
CA GLU A 81 -0.05 -9.37 18.20
C GLU A 81 -0.79 -10.20 19.25
N LYS A 82 -1.93 -10.77 18.86
CA LYS A 82 -2.66 -11.73 19.67
C LYS A 82 -3.33 -12.77 18.78
N GLU A 83 -2.89 -14.01 18.92
CA GLU A 83 -3.42 -15.18 18.22
C GLU A 83 -3.43 -15.01 16.70
N ASN A 84 -4.61 -14.77 16.12
CA ASN A 84 -4.82 -14.63 14.68
C ASN A 84 -5.00 -13.17 14.25
N LYS A 85 -4.73 -12.20 15.13
CA LYS A 85 -4.86 -10.77 14.86
C LYS A 85 -3.57 -10.06 15.18
N TRP A 86 -3.22 -9.07 14.37
CA TRP A 86 -2.09 -8.20 14.65
C TRP A 86 -2.35 -6.80 14.12
N ASP A 87 -1.76 -5.82 14.79
CA ASP A 87 -1.87 -4.43 14.42
C ASP A 87 -0.50 -3.91 14.03
N MET A 88 -0.46 -3.11 12.97
CA MET A 88 0.78 -2.64 12.35
C MET A 88 0.66 -1.16 12.00
N LEU A 89 1.69 -0.40 12.32
CA LEU A 89 1.82 0.99 11.91
C LEU A 89 2.75 1.07 10.71
N ASN A 90 2.30 1.70 9.64
CA ASN A 90 3.10 2.02 8.47
C ASN A 90 3.27 3.53 8.36
N ILE A 91 4.49 3.97 8.07
CA ILE A 91 4.83 5.36 7.80
C ILE A 91 5.51 5.37 6.44
N GLY A 92 4.87 5.98 5.46
CA GLY A 92 5.30 6.09 4.09
C GLY A 92 5.68 7.52 3.71
N TRP A 93 6.61 7.61 2.76
CA TRP A 93 6.84 8.79 1.96
C TRP A 93 6.78 8.39 0.50
N SER A 94 6.06 9.17 -0.30
CA SER A 94 5.93 8.93 -1.73
C SER A 94 6.44 10.14 -2.51
N LEU A 95 7.27 9.85 -3.50
CA LEU A 95 7.74 10.74 -4.54
C LEU A 95 6.93 10.49 -5.81
N ASN A 96 5.80 11.18 -5.89
CA ASN A 96 4.92 11.32 -7.04
C ASN A 96 4.66 12.84 -7.25
N PRO A 97 3.99 13.26 -8.33
CA PRO A 97 3.65 14.67 -8.56
C PRO A 97 2.90 15.35 -7.39
N ASN A 98 2.30 14.57 -6.49
CA ASN A 98 1.77 15.01 -5.20
C ASN A 98 2.55 14.34 -4.05
N SER A 99 3.81 14.75 -3.85
CA SER A 99 4.65 14.14 -2.82
C SER A 99 3.91 14.18 -1.48
N ASN A 100 3.82 13.02 -0.84
CA ASN A 100 3.02 12.82 0.35
C ASN A 100 3.79 12.09 1.42
N TYR A 101 3.50 12.48 2.65
CA TYR A 101 3.80 11.69 3.84
C TYR A 101 2.51 10.98 4.23
N ASP A 102 2.60 9.69 4.48
CA ASP A 102 1.43 8.91 4.83
C ASP A 102 1.67 8.07 6.08
N VAL A 103 0.67 8.02 6.93
CA VAL A 103 0.67 7.22 8.15
C VAL A 103 -0.55 6.35 8.11
N THR A 104 -0.35 5.04 8.17
CA THR A 104 -1.44 4.07 8.10
C THR A 104 -1.39 3.12 9.28
N TYR A 105 -2.48 3.05 10.02
CA TYR A 105 -2.68 2.05 11.06
C TYR A 105 -3.48 0.90 10.50
N TYR A 106 -2.89 -0.28 10.41
CA TYR A 106 -3.52 -1.50 9.94
C TYR A 106 -3.90 -2.43 11.08
N LYS A 107 -5.08 -3.04 10.96
CA LYS A 107 -5.56 -4.16 11.76
C LYS A 107 -5.71 -5.37 10.85
N PHE A 108 -4.88 -6.36 11.06
CA PHE A 108 -4.90 -7.61 10.33
C PHE A 108 -5.60 -8.72 11.10
N LYS A 109 -6.22 -9.63 10.36
CA LYS A 109 -6.88 -10.82 10.88
C LYS A 109 -6.68 -11.99 9.92
N HIS A 110 -6.13 -13.09 10.44
CA HIS A 110 -6.10 -14.39 9.79
C HIS A 110 -7.41 -15.16 10.03
N GLY A 111 -7.84 -15.95 9.06
CA GLY A 111 -8.95 -16.90 9.22
C GLY A 111 -8.63 -17.99 10.26
N LYS A 112 -9.58 -18.30 11.15
CA LYS A 112 -9.40 -19.17 12.32
C LYS A 112 -8.99 -20.63 12.03
N ASN A 113 -9.15 -21.14 10.80
CA ASN A 113 -9.00 -22.58 10.48
C ASN A 113 -7.69 -22.97 9.77
N LYS A 114 -6.61 -22.20 9.88
CA LYS A 114 -5.46 -22.35 8.95
C LYS A 114 -4.07 -22.25 9.56
N LYS A 115 -3.88 -22.72 10.81
CA LYS A 115 -2.53 -22.86 11.42
C LYS A 115 -1.57 -23.77 10.61
N ASN A 116 -2.08 -24.58 9.68
CA ASN A 116 -1.32 -25.56 8.88
C ASN A 116 -1.23 -25.25 7.36
N GLN A 117 -1.65 -24.07 6.89
CA GLN A 117 -1.50 -23.71 5.46
C GLN A 117 -0.34 -22.73 5.30
N GLN A 118 0.60 -23.02 4.37
CA GLN A 118 1.76 -22.18 4.05
C GLN A 118 1.41 -20.75 3.62
N ASN A 119 0.17 -20.48 3.18
CA ASN A 119 -0.33 -19.16 2.81
C ASN A 119 -1.76 -18.94 3.33
N PRO A 120 -1.94 -18.58 4.61
CA PRO A 120 -3.26 -18.32 5.17
C PRO A 120 -3.85 -17.04 4.56
N SER A 121 -5.14 -17.09 4.21
CA SER A 121 -5.87 -15.90 3.75
C SER A 121 -5.96 -14.87 4.88
N SER A 122 -5.49 -13.66 4.64
CA SER A 122 -5.53 -12.54 5.58
C SER A 122 -6.49 -11.46 5.10
N THR A 123 -7.16 -10.82 6.04
CA THR A 123 -7.97 -9.61 5.81
C THR A 123 -7.40 -8.49 6.65
N TRP A 124 -7.40 -7.28 6.13
CA TRP A 124 -6.98 -6.10 6.89
C TRP A 124 -7.91 -4.93 6.70
N MET A 125 -7.96 -4.11 7.73
CA MET A 125 -8.58 -2.79 7.72
C MET A 125 -7.54 -1.77 8.14
N GLY A 126 -7.44 -0.67 7.40
CA GLY A 126 -6.49 0.40 7.68
C GLY A 126 -7.20 1.73 7.88
N ILE A 127 -6.65 2.58 8.73
CA ILE A 127 -6.95 4.02 8.74
C ILE A 127 -5.68 4.72 8.26
N ARG A 128 -5.78 5.48 7.17
CA ARG A 128 -4.66 6.16 6.53
C ARG A 128 -4.84 7.67 6.61
N PHE A 129 -3.79 8.35 7.03
CA PHE A 129 -3.67 9.80 6.99
C PHE A 129 -2.59 10.14 5.98
N MET A 130 -2.88 11.04 5.04
CA MET A 130 -1.92 11.55 4.08
C MET A 130 -1.78 13.05 4.25
N TYR A 131 -0.55 13.53 4.32
CA TYR A 131 -0.20 14.94 4.29
C TYR A 131 0.58 15.23 3.02
N ILE A 132 0.01 16.06 2.15
CA ILE A 132 0.58 16.51 0.88
C ILE A 132 1.01 17.97 1.08
N PRO A 133 2.31 18.25 1.31
CA PRO A 133 2.80 19.62 1.44
C PRO A 133 2.75 20.37 0.10
N ASN A 134 3.15 19.73 -1.00
CA ASN A 134 3.19 20.34 -2.33
C ASN A 134 2.32 19.51 -3.29
N GLY A 135 1.07 19.91 -3.46
CA GLY A 135 0.21 19.34 -4.50
C GLY A 135 0.48 19.97 -5.87
N ILE A 136 -0.06 19.37 -6.94
CA ILE A 136 0.00 19.88 -8.33
C ILE A 136 -0.50 21.34 -8.47
N SER A 137 -1.26 21.85 -7.50
CA SER A 137 -1.79 23.22 -7.46
C SER A 137 -1.06 24.15 -6.46
N ASP A 138 0.13 23.79 -5.96
CA ASP A 138 0.87 24.50 -4.90
C ASP A 138 0.06 24.72 -3.60
N LYS A 139 -0.89 23.82 -3.33
CA LYS A 139 -1.71 23.83 -2.12
C LYS A 139 -1.38 22.64 -1.25
N THR A 140 -1.36 22.88 0.05
CA THR A 140 -1.28 21.83 1.08
C THR A 140 -2.62 21.11 1.18
N SER A 141 -2.61 19.78 1.24
CA SER A 141 -3.82 18.97 1.43
C SER A 141 -3.56 17.88 2.46
N SER A 142 -4.44 17.79 3.45
CA SER A 142 -4.51 16.67 4.38
C SER A 142 -5.69 15.79 4.00
N ARG A 143 -5.48 14.48 3.91
CA ARG A 143 -6.53 13.51 3.60
C ARG A 143 -6.59 12.44 4.66
N ILE A 144 -7.79 11.99 4.99
CA ILE A 144 -8.03 10.83 5.84
C ILE A 144 -8.81 9.79 5.05
N GLY A 145 -8.45 8.53 5.21
CA GLY A 145 -9.11 7.46 4.50
C GLY A 145 -9.17 6.16 5.26
N LEU A 146 -10.10 5.32 4.81
CA LEU A 146 -10.24 3.95 5.26
C LEU A 146 -9.75 3.03 4.15
N LEU A 147 -8.98 2.02 4.55
CA LEU A 147 -8.49 0.96 3.70
C LEU A 147 -9.12 -0.35 4.12
N PHE A 148 -9.50 -1.15 3.13
CA PHE A 148 -9.92 -2.53 3.34
C PHE A 148 -9.21 -3.40 2.32
N GLY A 149 -8.57 -4.46 2.78
CA GLY A 149 -7.92 -5.40 1.88
C GLY A 149 -8.07 -6.84 2.31
N ARG A 150 -7.92 -7.73 1.33
CA ARG A 150 -7.99 -9.16 1.51
C ARG A 150 -7.01 -9.87 0.61
N ASN A 151 -6.27 -10.78 1.20
CA ASN A 151 -5.45 -11.75 0.52
C ASN A 151 -6.17 -13.10 0.53
N SER A 152 -6.28 -13.73 -0.65
CA SER A 152 -6.92 -15.03 -0.80
C SER A 152 -6.02 -16.20 -0.36
N GLY A 153 -4.80 -15.94 0.13
CA GLY A 153 -3.80 -16.97 0.43
C GLY A 153 -3.15 -17.56 -0.84
N LYS A 154 -3.42 -16.96 -2.00
CA LYS A 154 -2.73 -17.21 -3.28
C LYS A 154 -1.91 -15.95 -3.61
N LYS A 155 -1.16 -15.92 -4.72
CA LYS A 155 -0.37 -14.75 -5.17
C LYS A 155 -1.18 -13.48 -5.51
N ILE A 156 -2.48 -13.44 -5.19
CA ILE A 156 -3.40 -12.36 -5.55
C ILE A 156 -4.00 -11.78 -4.26
N SER A 157 -3.86 -10.47 -4.11
CA SER A 157 -4.42 -9.65 -3.03
C SER A 157 -5.14 -8.46 -3.64
N PHE A 158 -6.21 -8.00 -2.99
CA PHE A 158 -6.88 -6.76 -3.37
C PHE A 158 -6.94 -5.81 -2.17
N GLU A 159 -6.86 -4.51 -2.45
CA GLU A 159 -7.05 -3.43 -1.48
C GLU A 159 -7.98 -2.39 -2.10
N LEU A 160 -8.91 -1.88 -1.30
CA LEU A 160 -9.83 -0.80 -1.62
C LEU A 160 -9.60 0.32 -0.61
N GLY A 161 -9.43 1.53 -1.10
CA GLY A 161 -9.24 2.72 -0.28
C GLY A 161 -10.31 3.76 -0.58
N TYR A 162 -10.87 4.38 0.45
CA TYR A 162 -11.68 5.58 0.34
C TYR A 162 -10.96 6.72 1.06
N TYR A 163 -10.71 7.83 0.38
CA TYR A 163 -9.97 8.97 0.90
C TYR A 163 -10.82 10.25 0.77
N HIS A 164 -10.87 11.03 1.85
CA HIS A 164 -11.53 12.33 1.92
C HIS A 164 -10.50 13.41 2.26
#